data_AF-A0A1Y6BQK8-F1
#
_entry.id   AF-A0A1Y6BQK8-F1
#
_cell.length_a   1.000
_cell.length_b   1.000
_cell.length_c   1.000
_cell.angle_alpha   90.00
_cell.angle_beta   90.00
_cell.angle_gamma   90.00
#
_symmetry.space_group_name_H-M   'P 1'
#
loop_
_entity.id
_entity.type
_entity.pdbx_description
1 polymer ?
#
loop_
_entity_poly.entity_id
_entity_poly.type
_entity_poly.pdbx_seq_one_letter_code
_entity_poly.pdbx_strand_id
1 'polypeptide(L)'
;MEIKKEWPNQLRWLFTLRLKTFTPWYLFTNESEFQFAADAFEKEDPSGKKLLVFARRQDMEDFAGIEVSEKGFGESVIYFHPSFRKTGQNNTIIKYEVSVA
;
A
#
# COMPACT_ATOMS: atom_id res chain seq x y z
N MET A 1 -3.57 -16.04 -11.88
CA MET A 1 -2.26 -16.68 -11.65
C MET A 1 -2.03 -16.69 -10.15
N GLU A 2 -1.57 -17.82 -9.61
CA GLU A 2 -1.21 -17.94 -8.20
C GLU A 2 0.21 -17.40 -7.98
N ILE A 3 0.40 -16.52 -6.99
CA ILE A 3 1.71 -15.95 -6.64
C ILE A 3 2.42 -16.93 -5.71
N LYS A 4 3.59 -17.44 -6.13
CA LYS A 4 4.34 -18.44 -5.37
C LYS A 4 5.29 -17.81 -4.36
N LYS A 5 5.48 -18.45 -3.20
CA LYS A 5 6.27 -17.91 -2.08
C LYS A 5 7.77 -17.87 -2.39
N GLU A 6 8.27 -18.79 -3.20
CA GLU A 6 9.68 -18.89 -3.60
C GLU A 6 10.14 -17.81 -4.60
N TRP A 7 9.23 -16.97 -5.09
CA TRP A 7 9.57 -15.92 -6.04
C TRP A 7 10.23 -14.72 -5.37
N PRO A 8 11.12 -14.01 -6.10
CA PRO A 8 11.69 -12.76 -5.61
C PRO A 8 10.59 -11.78 -5.20
N ASN A 9 10.83 -11.07 -4.10
CA ASN A 9 9.95 -10.08 -3.53
C ASN A 9 9.46 -9.03 -4.53
N GLN A 10 10.37 -8.57 -5.39
CA GLN A 10 10.07 -7.63 -6.46
C GLN A 10 9.04 -8.20 -7.45
N LEU A 11 9.14 -9.49 -7.76
CA LEU A 11 8.23 -10.19 -8.68
C LEU A 11 6.87 -10.47 -8.04
N ARG A 12 6.86 -10.89 -6.76
CA ARG A 12 5.63 -11.09 -5.98
C ARG A 12 4.85 -9.78 -5.88
N TRP A 13 5.53 -8.67 -5.56
CA TRP A 13 4.93 -7.35 -5.53
C TRP A 13 4.32 -6.97 -6.89
N LEU A 14 5.08 -7.09 -7.99
CA LEU A 14 4.63 -6.76 -9.34
C LEU A 14 3.34 -7.49 -9.74
N PHE A 15 3.24 -8.79 -9.45
CA PHE A 15 2.04 -9.56 -9.80
C PHE A 15 0.84 -9.31 -8.89
N THR A 16 1.06 -8.83 -7.66
CA THR A 16 -0.05 -8.48 -6.75
C THR A 16 -0.80 -7.26 -7.23
N LEU A 17 -0.12 -6.36 -7.96
CA LEU A 17 -0.74 -5.19 -8.58
C LEU A 17 -1.77 -5.55 -9.66
N ARG A 18 -1.88 -6.84 -10.06
CA ARG A 18 -2.80 -7.36 -11.09
C ARG A 18 -2.77 -6.58 -12.41
N LEU A 19 -1.61 -6.01 -12.73
CA LEU A 19 -1.45 -5.20 -13.92
C LEU A 19 -1.38 -6.10 -15.18
N LYS A 20 -2.03 -5.67 -16.26
CA LYS A 20 -1.88 -6.27 -17.59
C LYS A 20 -0.74 -5.65 -18.40
N THR A 21 -0.24 -4.50 -17.94
CA THR A 21 0.81 -3.68 -18.54
C THR A 21 1.66 -3.08 -17.43
N PHE A 22 2.95 -2.82 -17.66
CA PHE A 22 3.76 -2.16 -16.64
C PHE A 22 3.29 -0.72 -16.45
N THR A 23 2.73 -0.43 -15.27
CA THR A 23 2.36 0.94 -14.88
C THR A 23 3.40 1.47 -13.91
N PRO A 24 4.06 2.59 -14.22
CA PRO A 24 5.08 3.16 -13.35
C PRO A 24 4.53 3.60 -11.98
N TRP A 25 5.44 3.64 -11.02
CA TRP A 25 5.22 4.13 -9.66
C TRP A 25 6.16 5.29 -9.38
N TYR A 26 5.64 6.34 -8.78
CA TYR A 26 6.45 7.38 -8.17
C TYR A 26 6.83 6.91 -6.77
N LEU A 27 8.13 6.75 -6.53
CA LEU A 27 8.66 6.54 -5.18
C LEU A 27 8.79 7.89 -4.48
N PHE A 28 8.54 7.90 -3.18
CA PHE A 28 8.79 9.08 -2.38
C PHE A 28 10.29 9.47 -2.42
N THR A 29 10.54 10.76 -2.31
CA THR A 29 11.90 11.31 -2.16
C THR A 29 12.16 11.75 -0.72
N ASN A 30 11.09 11.87 0.07
CA ASN A 30 11.11 12.17 1.49
C ASN A 30 9.96 11.41 2.19
N GLU A 31 10.15 11.05 3.45
CA GLU A 31 9.20 10.22 4.20
C GLU A 31 7.81 10.85 4.36
N SER A 32 7.73 12.18 4.34
CA SER A 32 6.46 12.92 4.48
C SER A 32 5.67 13.10 3.18
N GLU A 33 6.24 12.74 2.02
CA GLU A 33 5.68 13.08 0.70
C GLU A 33 4.25 12.55 0.52
N PHE A 34 3.99 11.35 1.08
CA PHE A 34 2.70 10.69 1.01
C PHE A 34 2.00 10.60 2.38
N GLN A 35 2.31 11.50 3.32
CA GLN A 35 1.68 11.53 4.65
C GLN A 35 0.16 11.63 4.56
N PHE A 36 -0.37 12.41 3.61
CA PHE A 36 -1.81 12.53 3.40
C PHE A 36 -2.48 11.18 3.06
N ALA A 37 -1.78 10.29 2.36
CA ALA A 37 -2.28 8.96 2.03
C ALA A 37 -2.18 8.01 3.23
N ALA A 38 -1.14 8.15 4.07
CA ALA A 38 -1.05 7.44 5.34
C ALA A 38 -2.20 7.84 6.29
N ASP A 39 -2.49 9.14 6.40
CA ASP A 39 -3.59 9.66 7.21
C ASP A 39 -4.95 9.21 6.69
N ALA A 40 -5.11 9.12 5.36
CA ALA A 40 -6.32 8.57 4.74
C ALA A 40 -6.45 7.07 5.05
N PHE A 41 -5.37 6.30 4.95
CA PHE A 41 -5.36 4.89 5.32
C PHE A 41 -5.77 4.69 6.78
N GLU A 42 -5.19 5.43 7.72
CA GLU A 42 -5.49 5.29 9.16
C GLU A 42 -6.97 5.61 9.48
N LYS A 43 -7.60 6.52 8.74
CA LYS A 43 -9.02 6.85 8.91
C LYS A 43 -9.97 5.83 8.28
N GLU A 44 -9.53 5.15 7.22
CA GLU A 44 -10.36 4.28 6.40
C GLU A 44 -10.17 2.78 6.71
N ASP A 45 -9.05 2.42 7.35
CA ASP A 45 -8.74 1.06 7.71
C ASP A 45 -9.05 0.77 9.19
N PRO A 46 -10.00 -0.15 9.48
CA PRO A 46 -10.41 -0.42 10.86
C PRO A 46 -9.38 -1.24 11.66
N SER A 47 -8.27 -1.68 11.06
CA SER A 47 -7.28 -2.51 11.77
C SER A 47 -6.34 -1.71 12.68
N GLY A 48 -6.38 -0.37 12.61
CA GLY A 48 -5.53 0.51 13.41
C GLY A 48 -4.04 0.47 13.02
N LYS A 49 -3.72 -0.10 11.85
CA LYS A 49 -2.36 -0.14 11.32
C LYS A 49 -1.92 1.26 10.87
N LYS A 50 -0.65 1.57 11.12
CA LYS A 50 0.02 2.77 10.62
C LYS A 50 0.98 2.40 9.50
N LEU A 51 1.01 3.21 8.45
CA LEU A 51 1.85 2.95 7.28
C LEU A 51 2.89 4.05 7.06
N LEU A 52 4.09 3.65 6.68
CA LEU A 52 4.99 4.47 5.89
C LEU A 52 4.64 4.25 4.42
N VAL A 53 4.05 5.26 3.78
CA VAL A 53 3.67 5.18 2.36
C VAL A 53 4.86 5.63 1.51
N PHE A 54 5.38 4.73 0.69
CA PHE A 54 6.62 4.95 -0.06
C PHE A 54 6.42 5.07 -1.58
N ALA A 55 5.23 4.74 -2.09
CA ALA A 55 4.97 4.85 -3.53
C ALA A 55 3.52 5.24 -3.87
N ARG A 56 3.35 5.96 -4.99
CA ARG A 56 2.07 6.26 -5.64
C ARG A 56 2.07 5.78 -7.08
N ARG A 57 0.98 5.16 -7.55
CA ARG A 57 0.85 4.78 -8.96
C ARG A 57 0.63 6.01 -9.85
N GLN A 58 1.10 5.98 -11.09
CA GLN A 58 1.00 7.16 -11.98
C GLN A 58 -0.40 7.36 -12.59
N ASP A 59 -1.15 6.28 -12.82
CA ASP A 59 -2.41 6.30 -13.57
C ASP A 59 -3.65 6.52 -12.68
N MET A 60 -3.55 6.23 -11.39
CA MET A 60 -4.59 6.46 -10.41
C MET A 60 -4.02 6.68 -9.01
N GLU A 61 -4.89 7.07 -8.09
CA GLU A 61 -4.57 7.41 -6.71
C GLU A 61 -4.35 6.16 -5.83
N ASP A 62 -3.62 5.17 -6.35
CA ASP A 62 -3.20 4.02 -5.58
C ASP A 62 -1.86 4.25 -4.92
N PHE A 63 -1.70 3.65 -3.75
CA PHE A 63 -0.51 3.80 -2.93
C PHE A 63 0.02 2.45 -2.47
N ALA A 64 1.31 2.41 -2.17
CA ALA A 64 1.97 1.28 -1.52
C ALA A 64 2.74 1.77 -0.29
N GLY A 65 2.57 1.05 0.81
CA GLY A 65 3.21 1.34 2.09
C GLY A 65 3.63 0.08 2.83
N ILE A 66 4.41 0.27 3.90
CA ILE A 66 4.81 -0.78 4.83
C ILE A 66 4.28 -0.42 6.21
N GLU A 67 3.81 -1.42 6.95
CA GLU A 67 3.36 -1.24 8.33
C GLU A 67 4.52 -0.78 9.23
N VAL A 68 4.26 0.23 10.07
CA VAL A 68 5.20 0.73 11.06
C VAL A 68 4.61 0.57 12.45
N SER A 69 5.38 -0.03 13.34
CA SER A 69 5.03 -0.22 14.75
C SER A 69 6.22 0.06 15.66
N GLU A 70 6.03 0.01 16.97
CA GLU A 70 7.13 0.10 17.96
C GLU A 70 8.19 -1.00 17.78
N LYS A 71 7.83 -2.13 17.15
CA LYS A 71 8.74 -3.24 16.85
C LYS A 71 9.53 -3.05 15.55
N GLY A 72 9.31 -1.93 14.86
CA GLY A 72 9.92 -1.63 13.56
C GLY A 72 8.97 -1.83 12.38
N PHE A 73 9.56 -2.08 11.21
CA PHE A 73 8.86 -2.27 9.95
C PHE A 73 8.30 -3.69 9.82
N GLY A 74 7.07 -3.78 9.34
CA GLY A 74 6.48 -5.06 8.93
C GLY A 74 7.17 -5.62 7.69
N GLU A 75 7.04 -6.94 7.50
CA GLU A 75 7.57 -7.62 6.33
C GLU A 75 6.64 -7.55 5.12
N SER A 76 5.43 -6.97 5.25
CA SER A 76 4.47 -6.94 4.15
C SER A 76 4.39 -5.56 3.47
N VAL A 77 4.29 -5.55 2.14
CA VAL A 77 3.83 -4.37 1.40
C VAL A 77 2.31 -4.38 1.36
N ILE A 78 1.71 -3.27 1.78
CA ILE A 78 0.28 -3.01 1.73
C ILE A 78 0.04 -2.07 0.55
N TYR A 79 -0.68 -2.57 -0.45
CA TYR A 79 -1.17 -1.78 -1.57
C TYR A 79 -2.63 -1.40 -1.31
N PHE A 80 -2.98 -0.13 -1.53
CA PHE A 80 -4.32 0.36 -1.22
C PHE A 80 -4.80 1.53 -2.10
N HIS A 81 -6.12 1.68 -2.18
CA HIS A 81 -6.81 2.81 -2.79
C HIS A 81 -7.62 3.57 -1.72
N PRO A 82 -7.17 4.74 -1.24
CA PRO A 82 -7.96 5.56 -0.32
C PRO A 82 -9.18 6.13 -1.04
N SER A 83 -10.33 6.12 -0.38
CA SER A 83 -11.56 6.73 -0.89
C SER A 83 -11.61 8.24 -0.66
N PHE A 84 -10.78 8.76 0.25
CA PHE A 84 -10.75 10.15 0.73
C PHE A 84 -12.10 10.66 1.26
N ARG A 85 -13.03 9.75 1.60
CA ARG A 85 -14.36 10.10 2.09
C ARG A 85 -14.32 10.52 3.55
N LYS A 86 -15.17 11.49 3.90
CA LYS A 86 -15.32 11.98 5.30
C LYS A 86 -15.78 10.84 6.23
N THR A 87 -15.32 10.90 7.47
CA THR A 87 -15.71 10.01 8.57
C THR A 87 -17.23 9.89 8.69
N GLY A 88 -17.74 8.66 8.83
CA GLY A 88 -19.18 8.36 9.02
C GLY A 88 -19.87 7.69 7.84
N GLN A 89 -19.20 7.52 6.70
CA GLN A 89 -19.61 6.57 5.66
C GLN A 89 -18.85 5.25 5.87
N ASN A 90 -19.40 4.13 5.40
CA ASN A 90 -18.70 2.83 5.37
C ASN A 90 -17.47 2.95 4.45
N ASN A 91 -16.39 3.52 4.97
CA ASN A 91 -15.13 3.66 4.27
C ASN A 91 -14.56 2.26 4.08
N THR A 92 -14.54 1.81 2.83
CA THR A 92 -13.97 0.52 2.47
C THR A 92 -12.70 0.81 1.70
N ILE A 93 -11.56 0.61 2.36
CA ILE A 93 -10.28 0.62 1.67
C ILE A 93 -10.09 -0.72 0.95
N ILE A 94 -9.81 -0.66 -0.36
CA ILE A 94 -9.40 -1.85 -1.09
C ILE A 94 -7.92 -2.04 -0.78
N LYS A 95 -7.56 -3.08 -0.01
CA LYS A 95 -6.18 -3.37 0.36
C LYS A 95 -5.74 -4.78 -0.03
N TYR A 96 -4.47 -4.90 -0.40
CA TYR A 96 -3.81 -6.15 -0.70
C TYR A 96 -2.50 -6.20 0.09
N GLU A 97 -2.27 -7.31 0.78
CA GLU A 97 -1.08 -7.51 1.61
C GLU A 97 -0.20 -8.61 1.00
N VAL A 98 1.10 -8.35 0.91
CA VAL A 98 2.09 -9.29 0.36
C VAL A 98 3.27 -9.37 1.29
N SER A 99 3.49 -10.53 1.89
CA SER A 99 4.67 -10.76 2.73
C SER A 99 5.93 -10.85 1.87
N VAL A 100 6.89 -10.00 2.21
CA VAL A 100 8.19 -9.81 1.56
C VAL A 100 9.23 -10.58 2.39
N ALA A 101 9.19 -11.91 2.30
CA ALA A 101 10.13 -12.81 2.97
C ALA A 101 11.44 -12.96 2.20
#